data_AF-A0A8I6YIN4-F1
#
_entry.id   AF-A0A8I6YIN4-F1
#
_cell.length_a   1.000
_cell.length_b   1.000
_cell.length_c   1.000
_cell.angle_alpha   90.00
_cell.angle_beta   90.00
_cell.angle_gamma   90.00
#
_symmetry.space_group_name_H-M   'P 1'
#
loop_
_entity.id
_entity.type
_entity.pdbx_description
1 polymer ?
#
loop_
_entity_poly.entity_id
_entity_poly.type
_entity_poly.pdbx_seq_one_letter_code
_entity_poly.pdbx_strand_id
1 'polypeptide(L)'
;MVKLYSLSLPILPRRILAPLPTNCFFQNFTLKNGDQPEYIHPYSVRSAAAGLTVCYPSRSHSPSFDIQTFAADLTVSSPSDAAAAGQPHRVIAFDDLSITLDISPSLRAFLVHGCPFVTVTTAEAAGPVDVSVASVHAFLEAAPCDDVRTKWRLQMNSGQTFLLYASAPIGLQQASVTQLATPGFSSVIRIAYLPDPAMEAVLDQYSRCYPTAGEATLNKPFCIDYTWRKQGWGDLLMLANPLHLRLLSEDCSVRVLDDFKYRSIDGDLVGVVGDSWVLKTDPLSPTWHSTRGVNDDGVDEVVVALRKDVDSLASSPITTTSSYFYGKAIARAARLALIAEEVGCPEVIPRCIAS
;
A
#
# COMPACT_ATOMS: atom_id res chain seq x y z
N MET A 1 -14.37 18.19 -50.45
CA MET A 1 -12.93 18.11 -50.80
C MET A 1 -12.18 19.19 -50.02
N VAL A 2 -11.74 18.90 -48.79
CA VAL A 2 -10.60 19.57 -48.13
C VAL A 2 -9.96 18.50 -47.24
N LYS A 3 -8.64 18.34 -47.39
CA LYS A 3 -7.80 17.24 -46.89
C LYS A 3 -7.63 17.29 -45.38
N LEU A 4 -7.83 16.15 -44.70
CA LEU A 4 -7.27 15.87 -43.38
C LEU A 4 -5.79 15.54 -43.57
N TYR A 5 -4.91 16.41 -43.06
CA TYR A 5 -3.49 16.09 -42.91
C TYR A 5 -3.31 15.27 -41.64
N SER A 6 -2.83 14.04 -41.80
CA SER A 6 -2.29 13.23 -40.72
C SER A 6 -1.01 13.88 -40.19
N LEU A 7 -1.04 14.35 -38.95
CA LEU A 7 0.16 14.63 -38.17
C LEU A 7 0.23 13.59 -37.06
N SER A 8 1.13 12.64 -37.24
CA SER A 8 1.64 11.74 -36.22
C SER A 8 2.23 12.58 -35.08
N LEU A 9 1.48 12.70 -33.98
CA LEU A 9 1.95 13.32 -32.74
C LEU A 9 2.80 12.30 -31.96
N PRO A 10 4.00 12.68 -31.49
CA PRO A 10 4.80 11.84 -30.60
C PRO A 10 4.08 11.66 -29.26
N ILE A 11 4.21 10.46 -28.69
CA ILE A 11 3.63 10.05 -27.42
C ILE A 11 4.08 11.03 -26.32
N LEU A 12 3.19 11.93 -25.90
CA LEU A 12 3.39 12.74 -24.70
C LEU A 12 3.23 11.85 -23.46
N PRO A 13 4.08 12.02 -22.43
CA PRO A 13 3.93 11.30 -21.16
C PRO A 13 2.57 11.67 -20.56
N ARG A 14 1.78 10.66 -20.15
CA ARG A 14 0.49 10.84 -19.47
C ARG A 14 0.66 11.87 -18.35
N ARG A 15 0.23 13.12 -18.58
CA ARG A 15 -0.10 14.05 -17.50
C ARG A 15 -1.16 13.34 -16.65
N ILE A 16 -1.00 13.35 -15.33
CA ILE A 16 -2.05 12.93 -14.41
C ILE A 16 -3.24 13.86 -14.67
N LEU A 17 -4.20 13.40 -15.51
CA LEU A 17 -5.37 14.15 -15.95
C LEU A 17 -6.54 13.99 -14.97
N ALA A 18 -6.44 13.03 -14.03
CA ALA A 18 -7.42 12.78 -12.98
C ALA A 18 -7.09 13.58 -11.71
N PRO A 19 -8.08 13.89 -10.86
CA PRO A 19 -7.83 14.40 -9.52
C PRO A 19 -6.86 13.45 -8.78
N LEU A 20 -5.92 14.01 -8.03
CA LEU A 20 -5.07 13.19 -7.17
C LEU A 20 -5.93 12.51 -6.10
N PRO A 21 -5.74 11.20 -5.85
CA PRO A 21 -6.48 10.50 -4.82
C PRO A 21 -6.13 11.07 -3.44
N THR A 22 -7.12 11.09 -2.55
CA THR A 22 -6.93 11.42 -1.14
C THR A 22 -7.22 10.18 -0.29
N ASN A 23 -6.64 10.10 0.92
CA ASN A 23 -6.78 8.97 1.85
C ASN A 23 -6.30 7.63 1.26
N CYS A 24 -5.24 7.67 0.44
CA CYS A 24 -4.60 6.49 -0.13
C CYS A 24 -3.40 6.03 0.72
N PHE A 25 -2.95 4.79 0.54
CA PHE A 25 -1.82 4.23 1.30
C PHE A 25 -0.46 4.89 1.00
N PHE A 26 -0.41 5.73 -0.04
CA PHE A 26 0.79 6.46 -0.47
C PHE A 26 0.66 7.98 -0.28
N GLN A 27 -0.35 8.42 0.49
CA GLN A 27 -0.73 9.83 0.63
C GLN A 27 0.46 10.75 0.97
N ASN A 28 1.34 10.35 1.87
CA ASN A 28 2.50 11.11 2.31
C ASN A 28 3.46 11.47 1.17
N PHE A 29 3.53 10.67 0.09
CA PHE A 29 4.31 11.04 -1.11
C PHE A 29 3.72 12.22 -1.89
N THR A 30 2.48 12.62 -1.61
CA THR A 30 1.81 13.73 -2.30
C THR A 30 1.56 14.94 -1.38
N LEU A 31 1.84 14.81 -0.08
CA LEU A 31 1.62 15.87 0.90
C LEU A 31 2.92 16.63 1.19
N LYS A 32 2.82 17.96 1.27
CA LYS A 32 3.94 18.87 1.59
C LYS A 32 5.15 18.56 0.69
N ASN A 33 6.25 18.09 1.26
CA ASN A 33 7.49 17.77 0.55
C ASN A 33 7.50 16.34 -0.04
N GLY A 34 6.54 15.50 0.30
CA GLY A 34 6.56 14.08 -0.07
C GLY A 34 7.51 13.21 0.79
N ASP A 35 8.21 13.80 1.75
CA ASP A 35 9.37 13.20 2.40
C ASP A 35 9.06 12.39 3.67
N GLN A 36 7.78 12.19 3.99
CA GLN A 36 7.38 11.34 5.12
C GLN A 36 7.32 9.88 4.67
N PRO A 37 7.71 8.92 5.54
CA PRO A 37 7.67 7.51 5.20
C PRO A 37 6.24 7.03 4.98
N GLU A 38 6.07 6.07 4.08
CA GLU A 38 4.83 5.30 3.91
C GLU A 38 5.05 3.84 4.22
N TYR A 39 4.05 3.23 4.86
CA TYR A 39 4.05 1.81 5.10
C TYR A 39 3.45 1.06 3.90
N ILE A 40 4.35 0.48 3.11
CA ILE A 40 4.03 -0.29 1.91
C ILE A 40 4.50 -1.70 2.19
N HIS A 41 3.58 -2.55 2.65
CA HIS A 41 3.89 -3.89 3.14
C HIS A 41 4.95 -4.62 2.30
N PRO A 42 6.00 -5.19 2.94
CA PRO A 42 6.28 -5.23 4.38
C PRO A 42 7.13 -4.05 4.90
N TYR A 43 7.43 -3.06 4.06
CA TYR A 43 8.45 -2.04 4.32
C TYR A 43 7.85 -0.66 4.66
N SER A 44 8.55 0.11 5.48
CA SER A 44 8.38 1.56 5.50
C SER A 44 9.33 2.19 4.50
N VAL A 45 8.82 2.94 3.53
CA VAL A 45 9.59 3.50 2.42
C VAL A 45 9.50 5.02 2.44
N ARG A 46 10.64 5.69 2.28
CA ARG A 46 10.71 7.16 2.26
C ARG A 46 11.52 7.62 1.05
N SER A 47 10.97 8.57 0.30
CA SER A 47 11.69 9.25 -0.78
C SER A 47 12.09 10.64 -0.33
N ALA A 48 13.39 10.90 -0.22
CA ALA A 48 13.93 12.18 0.22
C ALA A 48 15.37 12.35 -0.29
N ALA A 49 15.81 13.60 -0.49
CA ALA A 49 17.18 13.89 -0.90
C ALA A 49 17.64 13.14 -2.18
N ALA A 50 16.76 13.02 -3.17
CA ALA A 50 16.99 12.27 -4.41
C ALA A 50 17.38 10.78 -4.17
N GLY A 51 16.93 10.20 -3.06
CA GLY A 51 17.14 8.80 -2.71
C GLY A 51 15.87 8.13 -2.19
N LEU A 52 15.83 6.81 -2.29
CA LEU A 52 14.78 5.97 -1.75
C LEU A 52 15.32 5.16 -0.59
N THR A 53 14.83 5.47 0.61
CA THR A 53 15.12 4.74 1.83
C THR A 53 14.09 3.64 2.05
N VAL A 54 14.57 2.42 2.29
CA VAL A 54 13.81 1.22 2.63
C VAL A 54 14.10 0.86 4.08
N CYS A 55 13.05 0.61 4.86
CA CYS A 55 13.12 0.16 6.23
C CYS A 55 12.27 -1.10 6.37
N TYR A 56 12.80 -2.13 7.03
CA TYR A 56 11.96 -3.19 7.60
C TYR A 56 11.74 -2.86 9.08
N PRO A 57 10.60 -2.23 9.43
CA PRO A 57 10.48 -1.55 10.71
C PRO A 57 10.47 -2.52 11.89
N SER A 58 11.28 -2.21 12.91
CA SER A 58 11.17 -2.88 14.21
C SER A 58 9.86 -2.48 14.89
N ARG A 59 9.19 -3.44 15.51
CA ARG A 59 7.98 -3.20 16.32
C ARG A 59 8.36 -2.98 17.78
N SER A 60 7.76 -1.98 18.40
CA SER A 60 7.84 -1.73 19.83
C SER A 60 6.45 -1.82 20.43
N HIS A 61 6.25 -2.83 21.27
CA HIS A 61 4.98 -3.14 21.89
C HIS A 61 4.96 -2.73 23.36
N SER A 62 3.88 -2.09 23.77
CA SER A 62 3.52 -1.82 25.15
C SER A 62 2.05 -2.19 25.38
N PRO A 63 1.58 -2.32 26.62
CA PRO A 63 0.15 -2.55 26.90
C PRO A 63 -0.79 -1.47 26.33
N SER A 64 -0.26 -0.27 26.01
CA SER A 64 -1.07 0.87 25.56
C SER A 64 -0.98 1.13 24.05
N PHE A 65 0.04 0.60 23.38
CA PHE A 65 0.27 0.81 21.95
C PHE A 65 1.21 -0.25 21.37
N ASP A 66 1.05 -0.50 20.08
CA ASP A 66 2.07 -1.13 19.23
C ASP A 66 2.45 -0.13 18.15
N ILE A 67 3.75 0.09 17.95
CA ILE A 67 4.27 1.05 16.97
C ILE A 67 5.39 0.43 16.14
N GLN A 68 5.50 0.91 14.92
CA GLN A 68 6.62 0.64 14.03
C GLN A 68 7.56 1.84 13.99
N THR A 69 8.86 1.58 14.15
CA THR A 69 9.89 2.63 14.12
C THR A 69 10.58 2.62 12.76
N PHE A 70 10.67 3.80 12.13
CA PHE A 70 11.40 3.98 10.90
C PHE A 70 12.90 4.19 11.18
N ALA A 71 13.74 3.42 10.49
CA ALA A 71 15.18 3.60 10.43
C ALA A 71 15.63 3.58 8.96
N ALA A 72 16.71 4.28 8.63
CA ALA A 72 17.20 4.33 7.25
C ALA A 72 18.10 3.11 6.92
N ASP A 73 17.50 1.91 6.97
CA ASP A 73 18.22 0.64 6.86
C ASP A 73 19.00 0.53 5.56
N LEU A 74 18.38 0.86 4.42
CA LEU A 74 19.06 0.97 3.13
C LEU A 74 18.51 2.16 2.34
N THR A 75 19.38 2.95 1.73
CA THR A 75 19.02 4.06 0.85
C THR A 75 19.70 3.90 -0.51
N VAL A 76 18.90 3.83 -1.56
CA VAL A 76 19.38 3.81 -2.95
C VAL A 76 19.30 5.22 -3.53
N SER A 77 20.41 5.71 -4.08
CA SER A 77 20.48 7.03 -4.72
C SER A 77 21.48 7.04 -5.86
N SER A 78 21.50 8.14 -6.62
CA SER A 78 22.51 8.41 -7.66
C SER A 78 23.36 9.61 -7.21
N PRO A 79 24.69 9.46 -7.01
CA PRO A 79 25.56 10.59 -6.67
C PRO A 79 25.55 11.71 -7.71
N SER A 80 25.32 11.37 -8.99
CA SER A 80 25.20 12.35 -10.09
C SER A 80 23.99 13.27 -9.92
N ASP A 81 22.99 12.83 -9.16
CA ASP A 81 21.76 13.58 -8.88
C ASP A 81 21.84 14.38 -7.57
N ALA A 82 23.01 14.50 -6.94
CA ALA A 82 23.16 15.22 -5.66
C ALA A 82 22.65 16.68 -5.71
N ALA A 83 22.76 17.34 -6.87
CA ALA A 83 22.22 18.69 -7.07
C ALA A 83 20.67 18.72 -7.00
N ALA A 84 20.00 17.60 -7.26
CA ALA A 84 18.56 17.44 -7.16
C ALA A 84 18.10 17.03 -5.74
N ALA A 85 18.98 16.91 -4.75
CA ALA A 85 18.60 16.50 -3.39
C ALA A 85 17.58 17.45 -2.72
N GLY A 86 17.50 18.72 -3.14
CA GLY A 86 16.47 19.66 -2.67
C GLY A 86 15.12 19.55 -3.38
N GLN A 87 15.00 18.72 -4.43
CA GLN A 87 13.77 18.56 -5.20
C GLN A 87 12.95 17.39 -4.67
N PRO A 88 11.62 17.53 -4.55
CA PRO A 88 10.76 16.39 -4.23
C PRO A 88 10.76 15.40 -5.38
N HIS A 89 10.46 14.13 -5.08
CA HIS A 89 10.18 13.15 -6.12
C HIS A 89 8.97 13.55 -6.96
N ARG A 90 8.80 12.90 -8.10
CA ARG A 90 7.63 13.09 -8.97
C ARG A 90 6.82 11.82 -9.03
N VAL A 91 5.52 11.94 -8.78
CA VAL A 91 4.57 10.82 -9.01
C VAL A 91 4.33 10.71 -10.51
N ILE A 92 4.61 9.53 -11.07
CA ILE A 92 4.50 9.24 -12.51
C ILE A 92 3.22 8.49 -12.83
N ALA A 93 2.86 7.54 -11.97
CA ALA A 93 1.65 6.75 -12.08
C ALA A 93 1.24 6.27 -10.69
N PHE A 94 -0.05 5.99 -10.52
CA PHE A 94 -0.62 5.34 -9.35
C PHE A 94 -1.87 4.58 -9.79
N ASP A 95 -2.25 3.58 -8.99
CA ASP A 95 -3.47 2.81 -9.10
C ASP A 95 -3.90 2.32 -7.70
N ASP A 96 -4.78 1.33 -7.63
CA ASP A 96 -5.37 0.87 -6.36
C ASP A 96 -4.32 0.24 -5.42
N LEU A 97 -3.26 -0.36 -5.97
CA LEU A 97 -2.30 -1.16 -5.22
C LEU A 97 -0.84 -0.69 -5.38
N SER A 98 -0.59 0.37 -6.15
CA SER A 98 0.77 0.84 -6.43
C SER A 98 0.93 2.35 -6.63
N ILE A 99 2.18 2.78 -6.50
CA ILE A 99 2.66 4.09 -6.92
C ILE A 99 4.03 3.97 -7.60
N THR A 100 4.22 4.73 -8.67
CA THR A 100 5.50 4.87 -9.37
C THR A 100 6.06 6.27 -9.15
N LEU A 101 7.31 6.33 -8.68
CA LEU A 101 8.00 7.58 -8.37
C LEU A 101 9.25 7.75 -9.24
N ASP A 102 9.45 8.92 -9.84
CA ASP A 102 10.78 9.39 -10.22
C ASP A 102 11.40 10.01 -8.96
N ILE A 103 12.29 9.26 -8.31
CA ILE A 103 12.96 9.64 -7.06
C ILE A 103 14.04 10.69 -7.35
N SER A 104 14.69 10.55 -8.49
CA SER A 104 15.71 11.46 -9.02
C SER A 104 15.63 11.47 -10.55
N PRO A 105 16.36 12.38 -11.24
CA PRO A 105 16.45 12.34 -12.70
C PRO A 105 16.93 10.99 -13.26
N SER A 106 17.74 10.25 -12.50
CA SER A 106 18.33 8.98 -12.93
C SER A 106 17.60 7.74 -12.43
N LEU A 107 16.76 7.84 -11.39
CA LEU A 107 16.16 6.69 -10.70
C LEU A 107 14.65 6.77 -10.58
N ARG A 108 13.99 5.65 -10.92
CA ARG A 108 12.55 5.43 -10.78
C ARG A 108 12.28 4.25 -9.86
N ALA A 109 11.30 4.35 -8.97
CA ALA A 109 10.83 3.25 -8.16
C ALA A 109 9.41 2.80 -8.53
N PHE A 110 9.22 1.48 -8.48
CA PHE A 110 7.91 0.84 -8.53
C PHE A 110 7.59 0.33 -7.13
N LEU A 111 6.65 0.98 -6.46
CA LEU A 111 6.23 0.64 -5.10
C LEU A 111 4.85 0.02 -5.17
N VAL A 112 4.77 -1.29 -4.96
CA VAL A 112 3.52 -2.06 -5.00
C VAL A 112 3.28 -2.64 -3.62
N HIS A 113 2.10 -2.37 -3.07
CA HIS A 113 1.74 -2.80 -1.73
C HIS A 113 1.73 -4.33 -1.62
N GLY A 114 2.44 -4.86 -0.62
CA GLY A 114 2.58 -6.30 -0.42
C GLY A 114 3.69 -6.94 -1.25
N CYS A 115 4.51 -6.21 -2.00
CA CYS A 115 5.64 -6.81 -2.70
C CYS A 115 6.81 -7.05 -1.72
N PRO A 116 7.38 -8.27 -1.63
CA PRO A 116 8.55 -8.53 -0.77
C PRO A 116 9.83 -7.88 -1.31
N PHE A 117 9.81 -7.34 -2.52
CA PHE A 117 10.92 -6.63 -3.15
C PHE A 117 10.61 -5.14 -3.34
N VAL A 118 11.50 -4.26 -2.91
CA VAL A 118 11.47 -2.85 -3.32
C VAL A 118 12.25 -2.73 -4.63
N THR A 119 11.58 -2.24 -5.69
CA THR A 119 12.15 -2.20 -7.04
C THR A 119 12.53 -0.78 -7.44
N VAL A 120 13.77 -0.58 -7.86
CA VAL A 120 14.32 0.66 -8.41
C VAL A 120 14.92 0.36 -9.78
N THR A 121 14.66 1.20 -10.78
CA THR A 121 15.26 1.11 -12.11
C THR A 121 15.98 2.40 -12.44
N THR A 122 17.05 2.29 -13.21
CA THR A 122 17.65 3.45 -13.87
C THR A 122 16.69 3.97 -14.94
N ALA A 123 16.55 5.28 -15.07
CA ALA A 123 15.77 5.90 -16.13
C ALA A 123 16.47 5.68 -17.48
N GLU A 124 15.74 5.16 -18.48
CA GLU A 124 16.33 4.85 -19.81
C GLU A 124 17.04 6.05 -20.44
N ALA A 125 16.49 7.26 -20.25
CA ALA A 125 17.06 8.50 -20.78
C ALA A 125 18.38 8.93 -20.10
N ALA A 126 18.70 8.39 -18.91
CA ALA A 126 19.92 8.73 -18.18
C ALA A 126 21.15 7.92 -18.64
N GLY A 127 20.96 6.81 -19.36
CA GLY A 127 22.05 5.90 -19.73
C GLY A 127 22.60 5.12 -18.52
N PRO A 128 23.89 4.74 -18.53
CA PRO A 128 24.57 4.19 -17.36
C PRO A 128 24.68 5.21 -16.22
N VAL A 129 24.25 4.80 -15.02
CA VAL A 129 24.13 5.65 -13.83
C VAL A 129 25.02 5.10 -12.71
N ASP A 130 25.75 5.98 -12.03
CA ASP A 130 26.43 5.61 -10.80
C ASP A 130 25.40 5.45 -9.68
N VAL A 131 25.34 4.27 -9.06
CA VAL A 131 24.39 3.98 -7.98
C VAL A 131 25.13 3.92 -6.65
N SER A 132 24.54 4.52 -5.62
CA SER A 132 24.98 4.45 -4.24
C SER A 132 23.94 3.68 -3.41
N VAL A 133 24.41 2.75 -2.58
CA VAL A 133 23.61 2.06 -1.58
C VAL A 133 24.19 2.40 -0.21
N ALA A 134 23.49 3.23 0.56
CA ALA A 134 23.92 3.72 1.87
C ALA A 134 23.06 3.15 3.00
N SER A 135 23.57 3.15 4.22
CA SER A 135 22.84 2.73 5.42
C SER A 135 23.23 3.58 6.62
N VAL A 136 22.37 3.66 7.64
CA VAL A 136 22.77 4.14 8.98
C VAL A 136 23.54 3.07 9.77
N HIS A 137 23.53 1.83 9.28
CA HIS A 137 24.24 0.69 9.84
C HIS A 137 25.51 0.40 9.03
N ALA A 138 26.54 -0.12 9.69
CA ALA A 138 27.78 -0.47 9.00
C ALA A 138 27.59 -1.78 8.23
N PHE A 139 28.05 -1.83 6.98
CA PHE A 139 28.15 -3.07 6.20
C PHE A 139 29.32 -3.90 6.76
N LEU A 140 28.99 -5.00 7.42
CA LEU A 140 29.97 -5.99 7.87
C LEU A 140 30.46 -6.84 6.70
N GLU A 141 29.56 -7.16 5.78
CA GLU A 141 29.86 -7.89 4.57
C GLU A 141 28.94 -7.41 3.43
N ALA A 142 29.53 -7.23 2.25
CA ALA A 142 28.83 -7.03 0.99
C ALA A 142 29.47 -7.96 -0.06
N ALA A 143 28.84 -9.10 -0.32
CA ALA A 143 29.44 -10.15 -1.14
C ALA A 143 28.50 -10.59 -2.28
N PRO A 144 29.04 -10.82 -3.49
CA PRO A 144 28.27 -11.43 -4.57
C PRO A 144 27.95 -12.89 -4.20
N CYS A 145 26.74 -13.33 -4.54
CA CYS A 145 26.26 -14.69 -4.29
C CYS A 145 26.32 -15.58 -5.55
N ASP A 146 26.68 -15.01 -6.69
CA ASP A 146 26.82 -15.67 -7.97
C ASP A 146 28.01 -15.09 -8.76
N ASP A 147 28.55 -15.86 -9.69
CA ASP A 147 29.70 -15.43 -10.52
C ASP A 147 29.34 -14.28 -11.47
N VAL A 148 28.05 -14.20 -11.84
CA VAL A 148 27.50 -13.18 -12.74
C VAL A 148 27.31 -11.83 -12.03
N ARG A 149 27.38 -11.81 -10.69
CA ARG A 149 27.18 -10.63 -9.83
C ARG A 149 25.81 -10.00 -9.99
N THR A 150 24.78 -10.83 -10.09
CA THR A 150 23.37 -10.42 -10.14
C THR A 150 22.66 -10.53 -8.79
N LYS A 151 23.30 -11.15 -7.80
CA LYS A 151 22.81 -11.23 -6.43
C LYS A 151 23.92 -10.86 -5.46
N TRP A 152 23.59 -10.01 -4.48
CA TRP A 152 24.49 -9.61 -3.40
C TRP A 152 23.83 -9.77 -2.05
N ARG A 153 24.58 -10.25 -1.07
CA ARG A 153 24.17 -10.31 0.34
C ARG A 153 24.84 -9.16 1.09
N LEU A 154 24.03 -8.37 1.79
CA LEU A 154 24.43 -7.20 2.55
C LEU A 154 24.15 -7.49 4.03
N GLN A 155 25.18 -7.85 4.78
CA GLN A 155 25.09 -8.07 6.23
C GLN A 155 25.48 -6.79 6.97
N MET A 156 24.63 -6.36 7.90
CA MET A 156 24.79 -5.11 8.62
C MET A 156 25.07 -5.33 10.11
N ASN A 157 25.72 -4.36 10.76
CA ASN A 157 26.02 -4.44 12.19
C ASN A 157 24.79 -4.35 13.11
N SER A 158 23.61 -4.02 12.55
CA SER A 158 22.32 -4.15 13.24
C SER A 158 21.85 -5.60 13.39
N GLY A 159 22.52 -6.57 12.73
CA GLY A 159 22.09 -7.96 12.62
C GLY A 159 21.12 -8.21 11.47
N GLN A 160 20.67 -7.17 10.78
CA GLN A 160 19.84 -7.29 9.58
C GLN A 160 20.67 -7.78 8.39
N THR A 161 20.04 -8.62 7.56
CA THR A 161 20.58 -9.02 6.26
C THR A 161 19.62 -8.61 5.16
N PHE A 162 20.14 -7.95 4.14
CA PHE A 162 19.39 -7.62 2.92
C PHE A 162 20.01 -8.35 1.72
N LEU A 163 19.14 -8.70 0.78
CA LEU A 163 19.50 -9.26 -0.51
C LEU A 163 19.24 -8.21 -1.59
N LEU A 164 20.24 -7.96 -2.42
CA LEU A 164 20.13 -7.09 -3.59
C LEU A 164 20.22 -7.95 -4.84
N TYR A 165 19.18 -7.87 -5.67
CA TYR A 165 19.08 -8.56 -6.95
C TYR A 165 19.11 -7.55 -8.09
N ALA A 166 20.01 -7.72 -9.05
CA ALA A 166 20.14 -6.88 -10.22
C ALA A 166 19.78 -7.66 -11.50
N SER A 167 19.10 -7.00 -12.44
CA SER A 167 18.77 -7.60 -13.75
C SER A 167 19.95 -7.59 -14.74
N ALA A 168 21.06 -6.96 -14.38
CA ALA A 168 22.34 -7.00 -15.06
C ALA A 168 23.48 -7.09 -14.01
N PRO A 169 24.70 -7.54 -14.37
CA PRO A 169 25.83 -7.56 -13.46
C PRO A 169 26.04 -6.20 -12.76
N ILE A 170 26.15 -6.22 -11.44
CA ILE A 170 26.38 -5.02 -10.62
C ILE A 170 27.62 -5.21 -9.76
N GLY A 171 28.52 -4.22 -9.78
CA GLY A 171 29.79 -4.27 -9.07
C GLY A 171 29.76 -3.41 -7.81
N LEU A 172 29.17 -3.91 -6.73
CA LEU A 172 29.14 -3.16 -5.47
C LEU A 172 30.55 -3.12 -4.86
N GLN A 173 31.07 -1.91 -4.66
CA GLN A 173 32.33 -1.65 -4.00
C GLN A 173 32.09 -0.85 -2.73
N GLN A 174 32.74 -1.24 -1.64
CA GLN A 174 32.60 -0.53 -0.38
C GLN A 174 33.38 0.80 -0.45
N ALA A 175 32.64 1.90 -0.54
CA ALA A 175 33.19 3.26 -0.56
C ALA A 175 33.45 3.80 0.85
N SER A 176 32.65 3.36 1.83
CA SER A 176 32.85 3.62 3.26
C SER A 176 32.23 2.49 4.10
N VAL A 177 32.39 2.56 5.42
CA VAL A 177 31.75 1.60 6.35
C VAL A 177 30.23 1.52 6.19
N THR A 178 29.58 2.57 5.72
CA THR A 178 28.12 2.70 5.60
C THR A 178 27.65 2.96 4.17
N GLN A 179 28.54 2.80 3.18
CA GLN A 179 28.21 3.12 1.78
C GLN A 179 28.89 2.17 0.80
N LEU A 180 28.08 1.64 -0.11
CA LEU A 180 28.51 0.91 -1.30
C LEU A 180 28.26 1.78 -2.54
N ALA A 181 29.16 1.71 -3.51
CA ALA A 181 29.08 2.40 -4.78
C ALA A 181 29.20 1.39 -5.94
N THR A 182 28.51 1.65 -7.03
CA THR A 182 28.65 0.91 -8.29
C THR A 182 28.57 1.88 -9.45
N PRO A 183 29.64 2.03 -10.25
CA PRO A 183 29.63 2.94 -11.37
C PRO A 183 28.87 2.37 -12.57
N GLY A 184 28.26 3.24 -13.38
CA GLY A 184 27.76 2.91 -14.72
C GLY A 184 26.76 1.75 -14.80
N PHE A 185 25.88 1.59 -13.81
CA PHE A 185 24.83 0.58 -13.83
C PHE A 185 23.63 1.06 -14.68
N SER A 186 23.03 0.17 -15.45
CA SER A 186 21.83 0.48 -16.25
C SER A 186 20.91 -0.73 -16.30
N SER A 187 20.07 -0.87 -15.28
CA SER A 187 19.06 -1.92 -15.21
C SER A 187 18.17 -1.73 -13.99
N VAL A 188 17.50 -2.81 -13.58
CA VAL A 188 16.64 -2.91 -12.41
C VAL A 188 17.40 -3.48 -11.22
N ILE A 189 17.21 -2.87 -10.06
CA ILE A 189 17.65 -3.32 -8.73
C ILE A 189 16.40 -3.65 -7.91
N ARG A 190 16.42 -4.79 -7.23
CA ARG A 190 15.38 -5.23 -6.29
C ARG A 190 16.02 -5.53 -4.96
N ILE A 191 15.49 -4.96 -3.89
CA ILE A 191 15.98 -5.13 -2.52
C ILE A 191 14.95 -5.91 -1.71
N ALA A 192 15.39 -6.94 -1.01
CA ALA A 192 14.56 -7.68 -0.06
C ALA A 192 15.28 -7.80 1.29
N TYR A 193 14.55 -7.60 2.38
CA TYR A 193 15.00 -7.98 3.71
C TYR A 193 14.92 -9.50 3.86
N LEU A 194 15.95 -10.12 4.45
CA LEU A 194 16.01 -11.55 4.76
C LEU A 194 15.79 -11.76 6.27
N PRO A 195 14.55 -11.97 6.73
CA PRO A 195 14.26 -12.17 8.15
C PRO A 195 14.78 -13.50 8.69
N ASP A 196 14.78 -14.54 7.86
CA ASP A 196 15.22 -15.89 8.19
C ASP A 196 16.01 -16.47 7.00
N PRO A 197 17.22 -17.03 7.20
CA PRO A 197 17.99 -17.68 6.13
C PRO A 197 17.21 -18.73 5.32
N ALA A 198 16.24 -19.42 5.92
CA ALA A 198 15.41 -20.42 5.22
C ALA A 198 14.54 -19.80 4.10
N MET A 199 14.25 -18.50 4.17
CA MET A 199 13.46 -17.78 3.16
C MET A 199 14.27 -17.38 1.93
N GLU A 200 15.61 -17.50 1.97
CA GLU A 200 16.48 -17.03 0.90
C GLU A 200 16.19 -17.73 -0.43
N ALA A 201 15.99 -19.06 -0.40
CA ALA A 201 15.70 -19.83 -1.61
C ALA A 201 14.40 -19.41 -2.31
N VAL A 202 13.39 -19.01 -1.52
CA VAL A 202 12.12 -18.48 -2.05
C VAL A 202 12.36 -17.10 -2.66
N LEU A 203 13.06 -16.20 -1.97
CA LEU A 203 13.39 -14.89 -2.53
C LEU A 203 14.19 -15.01 -3.83
N ASP A 204 15.18 -15.91 -3.89
CA ASP A 204 15.96 -16.18 -5.08
C ASP A 204 15.08 -16.61 -6.26
N GLN A 205 14.17 -17.56 -6.01
CA GLN A 205 13.28 -18.12 -7.02
C GLN A 205 12.41 -17.06 -7.68
N TYR A 206 11.84 -16.12 -6.91
CA TYR A 206 10.90 -15.11 -7.42
C TYR A 206 11.54 -13.74 -7.67
N SER A 207 12.85 -13.58 -7.40
CA SER A 207 13.57 -12.31 -7.56
C SER A 207 13.46 -11.71 -8.96
N ARG A 208 13.28 -12.54 -10.00
CA ARG A 208 13.31 -12.10 -11.41
C ARG A 208 12.01 -11.47 -11.90
N CYS A 209 10.89 -11.68 -11.23
CA CYS A 209 9.60 -11.10 -11.58
C CYS A 209 9.18 -10.06 -10.53
N TYR A 210 8.74 -8.88 -10.96
CA TYR A 210 8.31 -7.82 -10.06
C TYR A 210 7.08 -7.09 -10.59
N PRO A 211 6.20 -6.60 -9.70
CA PRO A 211 5.02 -5.86 -10.09
C PRO A 211 5.40 -4.38 -10.34
N THR A 212 4.66 -3.75 -11.26
CA THR A 212 4.82 -2.33 -11.63
C THR A 212 3.52 -1.53 -11.50
N ALA A 213 2.39 -2.23 -11.40
CA ALA A 213 1.05 -1.69 -11.21
C ALA A 213 0.15 -2.77 -10.61
N GLY A 214 -0.96 -2.39 -9.98
CA GLY A 214 -1.95 -3.32 -9.46
C GLY A 214 -3.35 -2.71 -9.34
N GLU A 215 -4.34 -3.42 -9.87
CA GLU A 215 -5.72 -2.94 -9.95
C GLU A 215 -6.62 -3.82 -9.07
N ALA A 216 -7.59 -3.19 -8.42
CA ALA A 216 -8.60 -3.85 -7.58
C ALA A 216 -9.99 -3.64 -8.19
N THR A 217 -10.59 -4.71 -8.70
CA THR A 217 -11.88 -4.60 -9.41
C THR A 217 -13.03 -5.26 -8.65
N LEU A 218 -14.14 -4.54 -8.55
CA LEU A 218 -15.39 -4.96 -7.91
C LEU A 218 -16.41 -5.38 -8.98
N ASN A 219 -16.05 -6.38 -9.80
CA ASN A 219 -16.85 -6.76 -10.97
C ASN A 219 -17.94 -7.80 -10.65
N LYS A 220 -17.90 -8.40 -9.47
CA LYS A 220 -18.85 -9.45 -9.03
C LYS A 220 -19.31 -9.15 -7.60
N PRO A 221 -20.57 -9.49 -7.22
CA PRO A 221 -21.03 -9.32 -5.86
C PRO A 221 -20.12 -10.02 -4.85
N PHE A 222 -19.79 -9.32 -3.76
CA PHE A 222 -19.00 -9.85 -2.64
C PHE A 222 -17.61 -10.39 -3.04
N CYS A 223 -17.05 -9.88 -4.13
CA CYS A 223 -15.78 -10.33 -4.68
C CYS A 223 -14.93 -9.13 -5.10
N ILE A 224 -13.64 -9.19 -4.79
CA ILE A 224 -12.64 -8.24 -5.25
C ILE A 224 -11.57 -9.03 -6.00
N ASP A 225 -11.35 -8.69 -7.26
CA ASP A 225 -10.31 -9.29 -8.07
C ASP A 225 -9.09 -8.33 -8.07
N TYR A 226 -7.99 -8.75 -7.45
CA TYR A 226 -6.70 -8.08 -7.55
C TYR A 226 -5.93 -8.61 -8.76
N THR A 227 -5.35 -7.74 -9.57
CA THR A 227 -4.51 -8.13 -10.71
C THR A 227 -3.29 -7.24 -10.79
N TRP A 228 -2.11 -7.85 -10.90
CA TRP A 228 -0.84 -7.12 -10.98
C TRP A 228 -0.27 -7.13 -12.39
N ARG A 229 0.13 -5.95 -12.87
CA ARG A 229 0.99 -5.85 -14.05
C ARG A 229 2.42 -6.10 -13.60
N LYS A 230 3.07 -7.08 -14.23
CA LYS A 230 4.43 -7.50 -13.87
C LYS A 230 5.42 -7.33 -15.03
N GLN A 231 6.69 -7.24 -14.67
CA GLN A 231 7.82 -7.28 -15.59
C GLN A 231 8.82 -8.35 -15.13
N GLY A 232 9.75 -8.70 -16.01
CA GLY A 232 10.72 -9.77 -15.78
C GLY A 232 10.17 -11.16 -16.11
N TRP A 233 10.75 -12.19 -15.48
CA TRP A 233 10.53 -13.59 -15.85
C TRP A 233 10.11 -14.43 -14.65
N GLY A 234 9.21 -15.39 -14.88
CA GLY A 234 8.70 -16.30 -13.86
C GLY A 234 7.39 -15.85 -13.22
N ASP A 235 7.06 -16.48 -12.10
CA ASP A 235 5.85 -16.20 -11.34
C ASP A 235 6.05 -15.01 -10.39
N LEU A 236 4.95 -14.33 -10.08
CA LEU A 236 4.95 -13.18 -9.18
C LEU A 236 4.75 -13.66 -7.73
N LEU A 237 5.63 -13.25 -6.82
CA LEU A 237 5.46 -13.43 -5.38
C LEU A 237 4.96 -12.14 -4.75
N MET A 238 3.81 -12.21 -4.07
CA MET A 238 3.23 -11.13 -3.31
C MET A 238 2.97 -11.60 -1.87
N LEU A 239 2.76 -10.66 -0.93
CA LEU A 239 2.52 -10.93 0.47
C LEU A 239 1.06 -10.65 0.83
N ALA A 240 0.40 -11.67 1.37
CA ALA A 240 -0.97 -11.63 1.84
C ALA A 240 -1.03 -11.42 3.35
N ASN A 241 -1.79 -10.42 3.82
CA ASN A 241 -2.09 -10.30 5.24
C ASN A 241 -3.14 -11.36 5.68
N PRO A 242 -3.44 -11.50 6.98
CA PRO A 242 -4.40 -12.50 7.44
C PRO A 242 -5.80 -12.36 6.84
N LEU A 243 -6.26 -11.14 6.53
CA LEU A 243 -7.55 -10.94 5.89
C LEU A 243 -7.54 -11.40 4.42
N HIS A 244 -6.47 -11.11 3.67
CA HIS A 244 -6.30 -11.63 2.31
C HIS A 244 -6.37 -13.16 2.30
N LEU A 245 -5.65 -13.83 3.20
CA LEU A 245 -5.67 -15.31 3.29
C LEU A 245 -7.05 -15.86 3.60
N ARG A 246 -7.81 -15.21 4.49
CA ARG A 246 -9.19 -15.61 4.81
C ARG A 246 -10.14 -15.44 3.61
N LEU A 247 -9.92 -14.41 2.79
CA LEU A 247 -10.79 -14.10 1.66
C LEU A 247 -10.34 -14.77 0.36
N LEU A 248 -9.10 -15.25 0.26
CA LEU A 248 -8.59 -15.93 -0.92
C LEU A 248 -9.52 -17.09 -1.29
N SER A 249 -10.10 -17.00 -2.48
CA SER A 249 -11.02 -18.00 -2.98
C SER A 249 -10.28 -19.32 -3.23
N GLU A 250 -10.90 -20.44 -2.88
CA GLU A 250 -10.39 -21.78 -3.21
C GLU A 250 -10.25 -22.01 -4.72
N ASP A 251 -11.06 -21.31 -5.53
CA ASP A 251 -11.01 -21.37 -7.00
C ASP A 251 -9.85 -20.54 -7.58
N CYS A 252 -9.12 -19.81 -6.75
CA CYS A 252 -8.02 -18.97 -7.18
C CYS A 252 -6.78 -19.82 -7.48
N SER A 253 -6.23 -19.71 -8.69
CA SER A 253 -5.03 -20.45 -9.13
C SER A 253 -3.74 -19.84 -8.56
N VAL A 254 -3.68 -19.65 -7.24
CA VAL A 254 -2.53 -19.13 -6.51
C VAL A 254 -1.93 -20.21 -5.65
N ARG A 255 -0.64 -20.08 -5.33
CA ARG A 255 0.03 -20.98 -4.38
C ARG A 255 0.46 -20.22 -3.14
N VAL A 256 -0.13 -20.57 -2.01
CA VAL A 256 0.26 -20.04 -0.69
C VAL A 256 1.54 -20.74 -0.21
N LEU A 257 2.46 -19.97 0.36
CA LEU A 257 3.74 -20.41 0.92
C LEU A 257 3.70 -20.22 2.44
N ASP A 258 3.07 -21.15 3.16
CA ASP A 258 2.81 -20.99 4.60
C ASP A 258 4.07 -20.76 5.44
N ASP A 259 5.22 -21.27 5.03
CA ASP A 259 6.49 -21.11 5.76
C ASP A 259 7.24 -19.82 5.39
N PHE A 260 6.77 -19.07 4.39
CA PHE A 260 7.37 -17.80 3.96
C PHE A 260 6.60 -16.63 4.55
N LYS A 261 7.11 -16.02 5.62
CA LYS A 261 6.38 -15.02 6.41
C LYS A 261 7.22 -13.79 6.77
N TYR A 262 6.68 -12.60 6.51
CA TYR A 262 7.17 -11.35 7.08
C TYR A 262 6.27 -10.92 8.23
N ARG A 263 6.85 -10.49 9.36
CA ARG A 263 6.06 -9.98 10.50
C ARG A 263 5.68 -8.52 10.25
N SER A 264 4.40 -8.17 10.35
CA SER A 264 3.93 -6.78 10.26
C SER A 264 3.02 -6.39 11.43
N ILE A 265 2.67 -5.11 11.54
CA ILE A 265 1.66 -4.65 12.50
C ILE A 265 0.25 -5.20 12.18
N ASP A 266 0.02 -5.59 10.92
CA ASP A 266 -1.23 -6.19 10.43
C ASP A 266 -1.25 -7.73 10.52
N GLY A 267 -0.29 -8.32 11.22
CA GLY A 267 -0.13 -9.77 11.39
C GLY A 267 1.02 -10.36 10.56
N ASP A 268 1.06 -11.69 10.45
CA ASP A 268 2.04 -12.33 9.58
C ASP A 268 1.61 -12.18 8.11
N LEU A 269 2.48 -11.58 7.31
CA LEU A 269 2.33 -11.44 5.86
C LEU A 269 2.90 -12.69 5.18
N VAL A 270 2.02 -13.53 4.63
CA VAL A 270 2.37 -14.83 4.04
C VAL A 270 2.63 -14.69 2.54
N GLY A 271 3.64 -15.38 2.03
CA GLY A 271 3.92 -15.42 0.59
C GLY A 271 2.81 -16.12 -0.20
N VAL A 272 2.38 -15.51 -1.29
CA VAL A 272 1.42 -16.07 -2.24
C VAL A 272 1.94 -15.82 -3.65
N VAL A 273 2.05 -16.92 -4.41
CA VAL A 273 2.55 -16.91 -5.79
C VAL A 273 1.37 -16.87 -6.75
N GLY A 274 1.32 -15.83 -7.58
CA GLY A 274 0.29 -15.59 -8.58
C GLY A 274 0.08 -14.09 -8.82
N ASP A 275 -0.28 -13.72 -10.05
CA ASP A 275 -0.48 -12.34 -10.49
C ASP A 275 -1.95 -11.90 -10.56
N SER A 276 -2.87 -12.76 -10.12
CA SER A 276 -4.27 -12.41 -9.91
C SER A 276 -4.85 -13.15 -8.71
N TRP A 277 -5.47 -12.40 -7.80
CA TRP A 277 -6.13 -12.96 -6.61
C TRP A 277 -7.62 -12.66 -6.66
N VAL A 278 -8.43 -13.66 -6.34
CA VAL A 278 -9.88 -13.53 -6.17
C VAL A 278 -10.16 -13.56 -4.68
N LEU A 279 -10.58 -12.43 -4.12
CA LEU A 279 -10.92 -12.28 -2.71
C LEU A 279 -12.44 -12.25 -2.55
N LYS A 280 -13.01 -13.25 -1.90
CA LYS A 280 -14.45 -13.45 -1.73
C LYS A 280 -14.84 -13.32 -0.27
N THR A 281 -15.86 -12.51 0.00
CA THR A 281 -16.51 -12.44 1.31
C THR A 281 -17.87 -13.14 1.26
N ASP A 282 -18.35 -13.55 2.43
CA ASP A 282 -19.72 -14.04 2.56
C ASP A 282 -20.72 -12.94 2.17
N PRO A 283 -21.80 -13.28 1.45
CA PRO A 283 -22.88 -12.34 1.17
C PRO A 283 -23.48 -11.76 2.44
N LEU A 284 -23.66 -10.44 2.44
CA LEU A 284 -24.38 -9.72 3.49
C LEU A 284 -25.67 -9.15 2.90
N SER A 285 -26.78 -9.37 3.60
CA SER A 285 -28.10 -8.86 3.23
C SER A 285 -28.62 -7.92 4.31
N PRO A 286 -28.17 -6.65 4.34
CA PRO A 286 -28.64 -5.69 5.33
C PRO A 286 -30.13 -5.39 5.13
N THR A 287 -30.87 -5.30 6.25
CA THR A 287 -32.27 -4.89 6.32
C THR A 287 -32.40 -3.58 7.11
N TRP A 288 -33.51 -2.88 6.94
CA TRP A 288 -33.76 -1.63 7.68
C TRP A 288 -34.06 -1.87 9.17
N HIS A 289 -34.72 -2.98 9.48
CA HIS A 289 -35.16 -3.36 10.83
C HIS A 289 -34.15 -4.25 11.56
N SER A 290 -34.34 -4.38 12.88
CA SER A 290 -33.64 -5.38 13.68
C SER A 290 -33.84 -6.77 13.10
N THR A 291 -32.77 -7.54 12.99
CA THR A 291 -32.85 -8.95 12.54
C THR A 291 -33.60 -9.85 13.52
N ARG A 292 -33.73 -9.43 14.79
CA ARG A 292 -34.44 -10.16 15.85
C ARG A 292 -35.73 -9.49 16.31
N GLY A 293 -36.07 -8.32 15.76
CA GLY A 293 -37.16 -7.49 16.27
C GLY A 293 -36.93 -6.95 17.68
N VAL A 294 -38.02 -6.49 18.29
CA VAL A 294 -38.14 -6.10 19.71
C VAL A 294 -38.87 -7.23 20.46
N ASN A 295 -38.46 -7.53 21.69
CA ASN A 295 -39.19 -8.50 22.52
C ASN A 295 -40.58 -7.95 22.88
N ASP A 296 -41.61 -8.79 22.79
CA ASP A 296 -43.02 -8.40 23.02
C ASP A 296 -43.20 -7.70 24.37
N ASP A 297 -42.57 -8.19 25.43
CA ASP A 297 -42.64 -7.60 26.78
C ASP A 297 -41.98 -6.22 26.91
N GLY A 298 -41.14 -5.83 25.94
CA GLY A 298 -40.38 -4.58 25.94
C GLY A 298 -40.93 -3.50 25.01
N VAL A 299 -41.95 -3.80 24.21
CA VAL A 299 -42.49 -2.87 23.20
C VAL A 299 -42.98 -1.58 23.85
N ASP A 300 -43.73 -1.67 24.94
CA ASP A 300 -44.30 -0.49 25.62
C ASP A 300 -43.21 0.46 26.14
N GLU A 301 -42.14 -0.08 26.73
CA GLU A 301 -41.01 0.72 27.22
C GLU A 301 -40.31 1.45 26.06
N VAL A 302 -40.10 0.75 24.94
CA VAL A 302 -39.50 1.32 23.73
C VAL A 302 -40.38 2.42 23.14
N VAL A 303 -41.69 2.22 23.09
CA VAL A 303 -42.65 3.23 22.61
C VAL A 303 -42.62 4.48 23.47
N VAL A 304 -42.55 4.33 24.79
CA VAL A 304 -42.45 5.47 25.73
C VAL A 304 -41.16 6.25 25.50
N ALA A 305 -40.02 5.56 25.38
CA ALA A 305 -38.73 6.21 25.12
C ALA A 305 -38.71 6.91 23.74
N LEU A 306 -39.21 6.23 22.70
CA LEU A 306 -39.32 6.74 21.33
C LEU A 306 -40.09 8.07 21.31
N ARG A 307 -41.27 8.13 21.92
CA ARG A 307 -42.10 9.35 21.93
C ARG A 307 -41.37 10.51 22.59
N LYS A 308 -40.70 10.27 23.71
CA LYS A 308 -39.89 11.27 24.40
C LYS A 308 -38.76 11.80 23.51
N ASP A 309 -38.05 10.92 22.82
CA ASP A 309 -36.94 11.31 21.95
C ASP A 309 -37.42 12.07 20.71
N VAL A 310 -38.56 11.67 20.12
CA VAL A 310 -39.18 12.39 18.99
C VAL A 310 -39.68 13.78 19.42
N ASP A 311 -40.28 13.89 20.60
CA ASP A 311 -40.68 15.19 21.16
C ASP A 311 -39.46 16.12 21.33
N SER A 312 -38.34 15.57 21.79
CA SER A 312 -37.09 16.32 21.92
C SER A 312 -36.60 16.87 20.58
N LEU A 313 -36.77 16.15 19.46
CA LEU A 313 -36.36 16.64 18.12
C LEU A 313 -37.09 17.94 17.75
N ALA A 314 -38.40 18.02 18.02
CA ALA A 314 -39.20 19.20 17.71
C ALA A 314 -38.81 20.42 18.56
N SER A 315 -38.43 20.19 19.82
CA SER A 315 -38.06 21.26 20.76
C SER A 315 -36.62 21.78 20.60
N SER A 316 -35.77 21.08 19.86
CA SER A 316 -34.34 21.39 19.74
C SER A 316 -33.87 21.18 18.30
N PRO A 317 -34.12 22.16 17.42
CA PRO A 317 -33.73 22.06 16.01
C PRO A 317 -32.22 21.91 15.86
N ILE A 318 -31.79 21.28 14.77
CA ILE A 318 -30.37 21.07 14.49
C ILE A 318 -29.74 22.41 14.09
N THR A 319 -28.95 23.00 14.99
CA THR A 319 -28.32 24.32 14.79
C THR A 319 -26.83 24.26 14.42
N THR A 320 -26.23 23.07 14.43
CA THR A 320 -24.81 22.91 14.11
C THR A 320 -24.55 23.12 12.61
N THR A 321 -23.49 23.84 12.30
CA THR A 321 -22.99 24.03 10.93
C THR A 321 -21.95 22.99 10.53
N SER A 322 -21.54 22.11 11.45
CA SER A 322 -20.60 21.02 11.18
C SER A 322 -21.31 19.86 10.50
N SER A 323 -20.83 19.46 9.32
CA SER A 323 -21.36 18.29 8.60
C SER A 323 -21.35 17.01 9.44
N TYR A 324 -20.35 16.83 10.31
CA TYR A 324 -20.24 15.67 11.19
C TYR A 324 -21.36 15.61 12.23
N PHE A 325 -21.55 16.70 12.98
CA PHE A 325 -22.60 16.74 14.02
C PHE A 325 -24.00 16.81 13.41
N TYR A 326 -24.14 17.49 12.28
CA TYR A 326 -25.39 17.51 11.53
C TYR A 326 -25.75 16.11 11.05
N GLY A 327 -24.80 15.38 10.43
CA GLY A 327 -24.95 14.01 9.99
C GLY A 327 -25.39 13.06 11.11
N LYS A 328 -24.80 13.19 12.31
CA LYS A 328 -25.23 12.42 13.49
C LYS A 328 -26.67 12.71 13.89
N ALA A 329 -27.08 13.98 13.87
CA ALA A 329 -28.41 14.39 14.28
C ALA A 329 -29.50 13.89 13.31
N ILE A 330 -29.27 14.01 12.00
CA ILE A 330 -30.22 13.49 11.00
C ILE A 330 -30.28 11.95 11.02
N ALA A 331 -29.15 11.26 11.21
CA ALA A 331 -29.12 9.80 11.30
C ALA A 331 -29.90 9.29 12.52
N ARG A 332 -29.82 10.01 13.65
CA ARG A 332 -30.64 9.73 14.82
C ARG A 332 -32.13 9.87 14.52
N ALA A 333 -32.56 10.98 13.90
CA ALA A 333 -33.96 11.19 13.54
C ALA A 333 -34.48 10.12 12.57
N ALA A 334 -33.70 9.78 11.54
CA ALA A 334 -34.01 8.69 10.61
C ALA A 334 -34.11 7.33 11.32
N ARG A 335 -33.25 7.06 12.30
CA ARG A 335 -33.32 5.80 13.06
C ARG A 335 -34.56 5.74 13.95
N LEU A 336 -34.99 6.83 14.56
CA LEU A 336 -36.24 6.89 15.32
C LEU A 336 -37.46 6.62 14.44
N ALA A 337 -37.48 7.10 13.19
CA ALA A 337 -38.53 6.77 12.24
C ALA A 337 -38.59 5.27 11.93
N LEU A 338 -37.44 4.60 11.73
CA LEU A 338 -37.39 3.15 11.52
C LEU A 338 -37.83 2.35 12.76
N ILE A 339 -37.47 2.81 13.96
CA ILE A 339 -37.93 2.19 15.21
C ILE A 339 -39.44 2.36 15.35
N ALA A 340 -39.97 3.55 15.05
CA ALA A 340 -41.40 3.83 15.07
C ALA A 340 -42.20 2.89 14.15
N GLU A 341 -41.69 2.63 12.95
CA GLU A 341 -42.26 1.63 12.04
C GLU A 341 -42.21 0.22 12.66
N GLU A 342 -41.07 -0.17 13.24
CA GLU A 342 -40.86 -1.51 13.81
C GLU A 342 -41.72 -1.81 15.03
N VAL A 343 -42.02 -0.80 15.87
CA VAL A 343 -42.87 -0.96 17.09
C VAL A 343 -44.34 -0.58 16.86
N GLY A 344 -44.76 -0.36 15.61
CA GLY A 344 -46.16 -0.05 15.28
C GLY A 344 -46.64 1.33 15.75
N CYS A 345 -45.76 2.32 15.77
CA CYS A 345 -46.06 3.72 16.10
C CYS A 345 -45.89 4.65 14.88
N PRO A 346 -46.57 4.42 13.74
CA PRO A 346 -46.37 5.20 12.53
C PRO A 346 -46.73 6.68 12.68
N GLU A 347 -47.53 7.04 13.69
CA GLU A 347 -47.98 8.41 13.94
C GLU A 347 -46.87 9.39 14.29
N VAL A 348 -45.74 8.90 14.84
CA VAL A 348 -44.60 9.77 15.20
C VAL A 348 -43.60 9.95 14.05
N ILE A 349 -43.70 9.16 12.98
CA ILE A 349 -42.78 9.21 11.84
C ILE A 349 -42.72 10.60 11.18
N PRO A 350 -43.84 11.29 10.88
CA PRO A 350 -43.78 12.62 10.26
C PRO A 350 -42.97 13.63 11.07
N ARG A 351 -43.00 13.52 12.40
CA ARG A 351 -42.27 14.41 13.31
C ARG A 351 -40.76 14.13 13.34
N CYS A 352 -40.35 12.92 12.99
CA CYS A 352 -38.94 12.56 12.82
C CYS A 352 -38.35 13.12 11.52
N ILE A 353 -39.19 13.33 10.49
CA ILE A 353 -38.76 13.74 9.15
C ILE A 353 -38.82 15.27 8.99
N ALA A 354 -39.71 15.94 9.71
CA ALA A 354 -39.90 17.39 9.63
C ALA A 354 -38.95 18.23 10.50
N SER A 355 -38.15 17.58 11.36
CA SER A 355 -37.16 18.20 12.27
C SER A 355 -35.79 18.35 11.62
#